data_AF-A0A2A3YCQ3-F1
#
_entry.id   AF-A0A2A3YCQ3-F1
#
_cell.length_a   1.000
_cell.length_b   1.000
_cell.length_c   1.000
_cell.angle_alpha   90.00
_cell.angle_beta   90.00
_cell.angle_gamma   90.00
#
_symmetry.space_group_name_H-M   'P 1'
#
loop_
_entity.id
_entity.type
_entity.pdbx_description
1 polymer ?
#
loop_
_entity_poly.entity_id
_entity_poly.type
_entity_poly.pdbx_seq_one_letter_code
_entity_poly.pdbx_strand_id
1 'polypeptide(L)'
;MAGRPTARKSNLAGSSPVKPVEAAAAAPAAATPQQAEPKKAAKAAPAAQKPAAEEPAKKRKYPHKVSFYQDMTDTDRVRGAILHTMISEGNRNLSQFIHKAVMKEVERLEAEYNGGKPWPSVKANDMPQGAASHGEKED
;
A
#
# COMPACT_ATOMS: atom_id res chain seq x y z
N MET A 1 -20.37 39.02 -0.86
CA MET A 1 -19.37 37.92 -0.91
C MET A 1 -18.00 38.51 -0.59
N ALA A 2 -17.39 38.14 0.55
CA ALA A 2 -16.05 38.63 0.91
C ALA A 2 -14.96 37.78 0.24
N GLY A 3 -13.85 38.41 -0.17
CA GLY A 3 -12.81 37.78 -1.00
C GLY A 3 -11.96 36.74 -0.27
N ARG A 4 -11.48 35.74 -1.03
CA ARG A 4 -10.46 34.79 -0.55
C ARG A 4 -9.09 35.49 -0.46
N PRO A 5 -8.29 35.27 0.61
CA PRO A 5 -6.93 35.80 0.69
C PRO A 5 -6.01 35.10 -0.32
N THR A 6 -5.10 35.86 -0.92
CA THR A 6 -4.08 35.36 -1.86
C THR A 6 -2.96 34.60 -1.14
N ALA A 7 -2.44 33.56 -1.81
CA ALA A 7 -1.37 32.73 -1.28
C ALA A 7 -0.03 33.50 -1.18
N ARG A 8 0.66 33.40 -0.03
CA ARG A 8 2.02 33.93 0.14
C ARG A 8 3.03 33.02 -0.54
N LYS A 9 4.00 33.60 -1.23
CA LYS A 9 5.13 32.89 -1.85
C LYS A 9 6.22 32.64 -0.79
N SER A 10 6.81 31.45 -0.76
CA SER A 10 7.81 31.04 0.25
C SER A 10 9.25 31.24 -0.24
N ASN A 11 10.10 31.86 0.59
CA ASN A 11 11.53 32.05 0.31
C ASN A 11 12.38 30.85 0.78
N LEU A 12 11.97 29.62 0.47
CA LEU A 12 12.71 28.41 0.89
C LEU A 12 13.84 28.02 -0.09
N ALA A 13 13.87 28.61 -1.28
CA ALA A 13 14.94 28.41 -2.27
C ALA A 13 16.10 29.39 -2.02
N GLY A 14 17.00 29.06 -1.08
CA GLY A 14 18.10 29.99 -0.75
C GLY A 14 19.23 29.54 0.17
N SER A 15 19.32 28.26 0.57
CA SER A 15 20.49 27.81 1.36
C SER A 15 20.82 26.33 1.17
N SER A 16 21.68 26.05 0.20
CA SER A 16 22.40 24.78 0.05
C SER A 16 23.91 25.08 0.09
N PRO A 17 24.63 24.73 1.17
CA PRO A 17 26.06 24.99 1.27
C PRO A 17 26.86 23.86 0.60
N VAL A 18 26.94 23.89 -0.74
CA VAL A 18 27.89 23.05 -1.49
C VAL A 18 28.91 23.96 -2.15
N LYS A 19 30.15 23.88 -1.66
CA LYS A 19 31.27 24.74 -2.04
C LYS A 19 31.86 24.27 -3.38
N PRO A 20 31.85 25.08 -4.46
CA PRO A 20 32.50 24.70 -5.71
C PRO A 20 34.03 24.75 -5.56
N VAL A 21 34.72 23.84 -6.25
CA VAL A 21 36.16 23.93 -6.51
C VAL A 21 36.38 24.21 -8.00
N GLU A 22 36.79 25.43 -8.31
CA GLU A 22 37.55 25.78 -9.52
C GLU A 22 38.99 25.23 -9.37
N ALA A 23 39.74 24.79 -10.38
CA ALA A 23 39.53 24.67 -11.84
C ALA A 23 40.39 23.45 -12.33
N ALA A 24 40.76 23.17 -13.60
CA ALA A 24 40.72 23.91 -14.86
C ALA A 24 40.89 22.94 -16.08
N ALA A 25 41.02 23.54 -17.28
CA ALA A 25 41.74 23.06 -18.47
C ALA A 25 41.08 22.09 -19.49
N ALA A 26 41.14 22.56 -20.75
CA ALA A 26 41.12 21.84 -22.04
C ALA A 26 39.78 21.31 -22.62
N ALA A 27 39.26 22.08 -23.58
CA ALA A 27 38.49 21.60 -24.76
C ALA A 27 39.49 21.10 -25.86
N PRO A 28 39.12 20.72 -27.11
CA PRO A 28 37.79 20.75 -27.76
C PRO A 28 37.46 19.56 -28.73
N ALA A 29 36.39 19.74 -29.51
CA ALA A 29 36.19 19.28 -30.91
C ALA A 29 35.70 17.84 -31.25
N ALA A 30 34.46 17.80 -31.74
CA ALA A 30 33.96 17.14 -32.98
C ALA A 30 34.54 15.79 -33.48
N ALA A 31 33.65 14.79 -33.65
CA ALA A 31 33.24 14.26 -34.96
C ALA A 31 32.28 13.05 -34.85
N THR A 32 31.25 13.00 -35.67
CA THR A 32 30.44 11.79 -35.93
C THR A 32 31.18 10.83 -36.86
N PRO A 33 30.94 9.53 -36.76
CA PRO A 33 30.69 8.78 -38.00
C PRO A 33 29.46 7.84 -37.94
N GLN A 34 28.96 7.54 -39.13
CA GLN A 34 27.69 6.85 -39.43
C GLN A 34 27.98 5.51 -40.12
N GLN A 35 27.31 4.43 -39.70
CA GLN A 35 27.18 3.13 -40.39
C GLN A 35 26.19 2.25 -39.59
N ALA A 36 25.45 1.27 -40.15
CA ALA A 36 24.80 1.14 -41.45
C ALA A 36 23.78 -0.04 -41.35
N GLU A 37 22.56 0.12 -41.87
CA GLU A 37 21.66 -1.01 -42.19
C GLU A 37 22.06 -1.61 -43.57
N PRO A 38 21.72 -2.88 -43.96
CA PRO A 38 20.36 -3.43 -43.79
C PRO A 38 20.11 -4.97 -43.79
N LYS A 39 18.82 -5.32 -43.64
CA LYS A 39 18.04 -6.40 -44.31
C LYS A 39 18.00 -7.85 -43.75
N LYS A 40 16.78 -8.16 -43.28
CA LYS A 40 15.84 -9.20 -43.81
C LYS A 40 15.89 -10.62 -43.23
N ALA A 41 14.84 -10.95 -42.47
CA ALA A 41 14.10 -12.21 -42.63
C ALA A 41 12.63 -12.02 -42.21
N ALA A 42 11.69 -12.35 -43.10
CA ALA A 42 10.27 -12.39 -42.76
C ALA A 42 9.90 -13.76 -42.17
N LYS A 43 8.95 -13.81 -41.23
CA LYS A 43 8.24 -15.05 -40.89
C LYS A 43 6.77 -14.77 -40.65
N ALA A 44 5.94 -15.69 -41.13
CA ALA A 44 4.50 -15.51 -41.27
C ALA A 44 3.75 -15.56 -39.93
N ALA A 45 2.56 -14.94 -39.91
CA ALA A 45 1.63 -15.01 -38.79
C ALA A 45 0.96 -16.38 -38.68
N PRO A 46 0.70 -16.86 -37.45
CA PRO A 46 -0.48 -17.64 -37.13
C PRO A 46 -1.58 -16.71 -36.58
N ALA A 47 -2.82 -16.91 -37.02
CA ALA A 47 -3.97 -16.16 -36.51
C ALA A 47 -4.27 -16.58 -35.06
N ALA A 48 -3.86 -15.77 -34.08
CA ALA A 48 -4.25 -15.94 -32.69
C ALA A 48 -5.73 -15.55 -32.51
N GLN A 49 -6.48 -16.43 -31.86
CA GLN A 49 -7.93 -16.35 -31.74
C GLN A 49 -8.34 -15.13 -30.91
N LYS A 50 -9.43 -14.47 -31.32
CA LYS A 50 -10.06 -13.37 -30.59
C LYS A 50 -10.45 -13.88 -29.20
N PRO A 51 -9.88 -13.37 -28.09
CA PRO A 51 -10.33 -13.78 -26.77
C PRO A 51 -11.81 -13.46 -26.63
N ALA A 52 -12.57 -14.40 -26.06
CA ALA A 52 -13.95 -14.16 -25.69
C ALA A 52 -14.01 -12.90 -24.80
N ALA A 53 -15.10 -12.14 -24.91
CA ALA A 53 -15.25 -10.91 -24.14
C ALA A 53 -15.23 -11.23 -22.64
N GLU A 54 -14.09 -10.99 -22.01
CA GLU A 54 -13.94 -11.03 -20.56
C GLU A 54 -14.85 -9.95 -19.99
N GLU A 55 -15.86 -10.36 -19.22
CA GLU A 55 -16.77 -9.42 -18.58
C GLU A 55 -15.95 -8.38 -17.81
N PRO A 56 -16.26 -7.08 -17.90
CA PRO A 56 -15.40 -6.05 -17.37
C PRO A 56 -15.28 -6.20 -15.85
N ALA A 57 -14.17 -6.79 -15.42
CA ALA A 57 -13.82 -6.97 -14.02
C ALA A 57 -13.89 -5.61 -13.32
N LYS A 58 -14.99 -5.38 -12.59
CA LYS A 58 -15.29 -4.09 -11.97
C LYS A 58 -14.14 -3.75 -11.04
N LYS A 59 -13.34 -2.75 -11.44
CA LYS A 59 -12.11 -2.34 -10.74
C LYS A 59 -12.47 -1.98 -9.29
N ARG A 60 -12.31 -2.94 -8.37
CA ARG A 60 -12.51 -2.74 -6.94
C ARG A 60 -11.39 -1.82 -6.45
N LYS A 61 -11.67 -0.51 -6.48
CA LYS A 61 -10.71 0.55 -6.18
C LYS A 61 -10.20 0.52 -4.73
N TYR A 62 -10.85 -0.27 -3.86
CA TYR A 62 -10.54 -0.40 -2.45
C TYR A 62 -10.62 -1.87 -2.01
N PRO A 63 -9.79 -2.28 -1.03
CA PRO A 63 -9.92 -3.58 -0.37
C PRO A 63 -11.25 -3.70 0.38
N HIS A 64 -11.61 -4.92 0.77
CA HIS A 64 -12.81 -5.16 1.55
C HIS A 64 -12.71 -4.47 2.93
N LYS A 65 -13.67 -3.60 3.26
CA LYS A 65 -13.74 -2.96 4.57
C LYS A 65 -14.47 -3.88 5.55
N VAL A 66 -13.79 -4.25 6.63
CA VAL A 66 -14.38 -4.86 7.82
C VAL A 66 -14.41 -3.82 8.94
N SER A 67 -15.40 -3.86 9.82
CA SER A 67 -15.46 -3.05 11.03
C SER A 67 -16.16 -3.84 12.13
N PHE A 68 -15.67 -3.68 13.35
CA PHE A 68 -16.16 -4.33 14.57
C PHE A 68 -16.39 -3.26 15.65
N TYR A 69 -17.11 -3.63 16.71
CA TYR A 69 -17.30 -2.78 17.89
C TYR A 69 -16.17 -3.03 18.88
N GLN A 70 -15.69 -1.97 19.51
CA GLN A 70 -14.65 -1.98 20.53
C GLN A 70 -15.01 -0.94 21.58
N ASP A 71 -14.69 -1.20 22.85
CA ASP A 71 -14.85 -0.19 23.89
C ASP A 71 -13.99 1.05 23.60
N MET A 72 -14.42 2.22 24.07
CA MET A 72 -13.69 3.47 23.86
C MET A 72 -12.31 3.45 24.50
N THR A 73 -12.19 2.89 25.71
CA THR A 73 -10.90 2.83 26.45
C THR A 73 -9.90 1.94 25.72
N ASP A 74 -10.32 0.77 25.25
CA ASP A 74 -9.47 -0.13 24.46
C ASP A 74 -9.11 0.44 23.09
N THR A 75 -10.03 1.18 22.46
CA THR A 75 -9.75 1.87 21.20
C THR A 75 -8.60 2.88 21.39
N ASP A 76 -8.60 3.62 22.50
CA ASP A 76 -7.55 4.59 22.83
C ASP A 76 -6.23 3.92 23.23
N ARG A 77 -6.28 2.80 23.96
CA ARG A 77 -5.10 1.96 24.25
C ARG A 77 -4.43 1.46 22.96
N VAL A 78 -5.21 0.97 21.99
CA VAL A 78 -4.70 0.51 20.69
C VAL A 78 -4.08 1.66 19.89
N ARG A 79 -4.74 2.83 19.84
CA ARG A 79 -4.19 4.03 19.18
C ARG A 79 -2.86 4.46 19.80
N GLY A 80 -2.77 4.50 21.13
CA GLY A 80 -1.55 4.82 21.87
C GLY A 80 -0.42 3.83 21.58
N ALA A 81 -0.70 2.53 21.65
CA ALA A 81 0.28 1.48 21.37
C ALA A 81 0.89 1.63 19.97
N ILE A 82 0.09 1.89 18.94
CA ILE A 82 0.59 2.10 17.57
C ILE A 82 1.43 3.38 17.50
N LEU A 83 0.95 4.50 18.06
CA LEU A 83 1.67 5.77 18.00
C LEU A 83 3.08 5.67 18.62
N HIS A 84 3.22 4.90 19.70
CA HIS A 84 4.51 4.67 20.35
C HIS A 84 5.38 3.56 19.73
N THR A 85 4.83 2.70 18.85
CA THR A 85 5.57 1.56 18.26
C THR A 85 5.67 1.57 16.73
N MET A 86 5.01 2.49 16.04
CA MET A 86 4.89 2.51 14.56
C MET A 86 6.21 2.51 13.80
N ILE A 87 7.27 3.08 14.38
CA ILE A 87 8.62 3.09 13.79
C ILE A 87 9.30 1.73 13.99
N SER A 88 9.31 1.21 15.22
CA SER A 88 9.99 -0.04 15.60
C SER A 88 9.34 -1.28 14.95
N GLU A 89 8.01 -1.36 14.99
CA GLU A 89 7.23 -2.51 14.47
C GLU A 89 6.85 -2.35 12.98
N GLY A 90 7.23 -1.23 12.36
CA GLY A 90 6.97 -0.91 10.95
C GLY A 90 5.50 -0.65 10.58
N ASN A 91 4.57 -0.65 11.55
CA ASN A 91 3.14 -0.52 11.32
C ASN A 91 2.77 0.91 10.87
N ARG A 92 2.37 1.09 9.61
CA ARG A 92 2.13 2.44 9.04
C ARG A 92 0.78 3.06 9.42
N ASN A 93 -0.17 2.25 9.88
CA ASN A 93 -1.50 2.70 10.31
C ASN A 93 -2.22 1.61 11.14
N LEU A 94 -3.33 2.00 11.76
CA LEU A 94 -4.21 1.14 12.57
C LEU A 94 -4.69 -0.13 11.83
N SER A 95 -5.03 -0.02 10.55
CA SER A 95 -5.53 -1.16 9.77
C SER A 95 -4.44 -2.24 9.58
N GLN A 96 -3.19 -1.84 9.32
CA GLN A 96 -2.07 -2.78 9.24
C GLN A 96 -1.74 -3.43 10.59
N PHE A 97 -1.80 -2.67 11.69
CA PHE A 97 -1.58 -3.21 13.02
C PHE A 97 -2.62 -4.28 13.37
N ILE A 98 -3.91 -3.96 13.24
CA ILE A 98 -5.01 -4.90 13.50
C ILE A 98 -4.90 -6.13 12.58
N HIS A 99 -4.64 -5.93 11.28
CA HIS A 99 -4.47 -7.04 10.34
C HIS A 99 -3.34 -7.99 10.75
N LYS A 100 -2.15 -7.48 11.10
CA LYS A 100 -1.03 -8.31 11.57
C LYS A 100 -1.37 -9.03 12.88
N ALA A 101 -2.04 -8.37 13.82
CA ALA A 101 -2.43 -8.96 15.10
C ALA A 101 -3.45 -10.10 14.91
N VAL A 102 -4.47 -9.90 14.07
CA VAL A 102 -5.48 -10.92 13.76
C VAL A 102 -4.87 -12.09 13.00
N MET A 103 -4.04 -11.85 11.98
CA MET A 103 -3.39 -12.94 11.23
C MET A 103 -2.46 -13.77 12.11
N LYS A 104 -1.72 -13.15 13.04
CA LYS A 104 -0.88 -13.87 14.02
C LYS A 104 -1.70 -14.80 14.91
N GLU A 105 -2.90 -14.40 15.33
CA GLU A 105 -3.78 -15.25 16.14
C GLU A 105 -4.42 -16.37 15.30
N VAL A 106 -4.78 -16.10 14.04
CA VAL A 106 -5.21 -17.14 13.10
C VAL A 106 -4.11 -18.18 12.88
N GLU A 107 -2.87 -17.76 12.62
CA GLU A 107 -1.70 -18.65 12.49
C GLU A 107 -1.48 -19.48 13.77
N ARG A 108 -1.69 -18.90 14.96
CA ARG A 108 -1.61 -19.61 16.25
C ARG A 108 -2.69 -20.69 16.36
N LEU A 109 -3.95 -20.36 16.03
CA LEU A 109 -5.08 -21.28 16.04
C LEU A 109 -4.96 -22.38 14.99
N GLU A 110 -4.41 -22.07 13.82
CA GLU A 110 -4.12 -23.04 12.75
C GLU A 110 -3.02 -24.02 13.19
N ALA A 111 -1.96 -23.52 13.83
CA ALA A 111 -0.91 -24.36 14.41
C ALA A 111 -1.44 -25.29 15.52
N GLU A 112 -2.26 -24.78 16.43
CA GLU A 112 -2.78 -25.52 17.58
C GLU A 112 -3.88 -26.53 17.22
N TYR A 113 -4.85 -26.13 16.38
CA TYR A 113 -6.07 -26.91 16.15
C TYR A 113 -6.21 -27.49 14.73
N ASN A 114 -5.46 -26.99 13.74
CA ASN A 114 -5.54 -27.45 12.34
C ASN A 114 -4.19 -28.01 11.82
N GLY A 115 -3.25 -28.31 12.72
CA GLY A 115 -1.94 -28.89 12.39
C GLY A 115 -1.09 -28.00 11.48
N GLY A 116 -1.19 -26.68 11.64
CA GLY A 116 -0.49 -25.67 10.83
C GLY A 116 -1.07 -25.47 9.42
N LYS A 117 -2.29 -25.96 9.15
CA LYS A 117 -2.95 -25.80 7.85
C LYS A 117 -3.95 -24.63 7.89
N PRO A 118 -4.13 -23.90 6.76
CA PRO A 118 -5.18 -22.90 6.64
C PRO A 118 -6.59 -23.48 6.84
N TRP A 119 -7.48 -22.72 7.49
CA TRP A 119 -8.90 -23.09 7.55
C TRP A 119 -9.61 -22.96 6.19
N PRO A 120 -10.64 -23.78 5.90
CA PRO A 120 -11.45 -23.64 4.70
C PRO A 120 -12.25 -22.34 4.71
N SER A 121 -12.40 -21.71 3.54
CA SER A 121 -13.12 -20.44 3.39
C SER A 121 -14.62 -20.56 3.70
N VAL A 122 -15.09 -19.79 4.68
CA VAL A 122 -16.49 -19.72 5.13
C VAL A 122 -17.19 -18.49 4.51
N LYS A 123 -18.50 -18.57 4.16
CA LYS A 123 -19.23 -17.38 3.66
C LYS A 123 -19.69 -16.50 4.81
N ALA A 124 -19.86 -15.20 4.54
CA ALA A 124 -20.23 -14.21 5.55
C ALA A 124 -21.54 -14.48 6.32
N ASN A 125 -22.44 -15.32 5.78
CA ASN A 125 -23.71 -15.69 6.40
C ASN A 125 -23.65 -17.03 7.17
N ASP A 126 -22.55 -17.78 7.06
CA ASP A 126 -22.39 -19.09 7.71
C ASP A 126 -21.87 -18.93 9.16
N MET A 127 -21.48 -17.71 9.57
CA MET A 127 -21.09 -17.36 10.94
C MET A 127 -22.24 -16.65 11.68
N PRO A 128 -22.41 -16.86 13.00
CA PRO A 128 -23.36 -16.11 13.79
C PRO A 128 -23.02 -14.62 13.78
N GLN A 129 -23.99 -13.77 13.46
CA GLN A 129 -23.81 -12.32 13.47
C GLN A 129 -23.86 -11.82 14.92
N GLY A 130 -22.73 -11.29 15.39
CA GLY A 130 -22.60 -10.82 16.77
C GLY A 130 -23.48 -9.60 17.08
N ALA A 131 -24.11 -9.61 18.25
CA ALA A 131 -24.65 -8.40 18.85
C ALA A 131 -23.49 -7.43 19.21
N ALA A 132 -23.79 -6.13 19.31
CA ALA A 132 -22.80 -5.17 19.79
C ALA A 132 -22.35 -5.53 21.20
N SER A 133 -21.04 -5.45 21.45
CA SER A 133 -20.44 -5.70 22.76
C SER A 133 -20.88 -4.62 23.76
N HIS A 134 -22.01 -4.84 24.43
CA HIS A 134 -22.26 -4.20 25.71
C HIS A 134 -21.22 -4.77 26.69
N GLY A 135 -20.35 -3.90 27.20
CA GLY A 135 -19.41 -4.29 28.25
C GLY A 135 -20.15 -4.83 29.47
N GLU A 136 -19.51 -5.75 30.18
CA GLU A 136 -20.00 -6.23 31.47
C GLU A 136 -20.38 -5.06 32.37
N LYS A 137 -21.63 -5.08 32.84
CA LYS A 137 -21.98 -4.36 34.05
C LYS A 137 -21.45 -5.21 35.20
N GLU A 138 -20.41 -4.72 35.86
CA GLU A 138 -20.12 -5.14 37.23
C GLU A 138 -21.27 -4.66 38.14
N ASP A 139 -21.79 -5.56 38.97
CA ASP A 139 -22.82 -5.32 39.99
C ASP A 139 -22.21 -4.84 41.33
#